data_AF-A0A3B8LJJ0-F1
#
_entry.id   AF-A0A3B8LJJ0-F1
#
_cell.length_a   1.000
_cell.length_b   1.000
_cell.length_c   1.000
_cell.angle_alpha   90.00
_cell.angle_beta   90.00
_cell.angle_gamma   90.00
#
_symmetry.space_group_name_H-M   'P 1'
#
loop_
_entity.id
_entity.type
_entity.pdbx_description
1 polymer ?
#
loop_
_entity_poly.entity_id
_entity_poly.type
_entity_poly.pdbx_seq_one_letter_code
_entity_poly.pdbx_strand_id
1 'polypeptide(L)'
;MSKLYKQTSLTPPSFGSYQRFLIFHPIQNHLQRYKHFLLCCGLLYALMLSLLPSLVHAEGPDAHKTTTLTEGTQHTTTRPTQSQSPPALQRALKRALGASDERKKCPEGKLCIPLHQGGCVCVPLTSSKHTAVPPAKQSWYKEAYDWSAELFRFYFLDAGSGIFWMYILAHFLLGGIYFSFYLSPTRSFSPRKIWSYVFPARIYFSRQFVNDACITLLNQLYPVALFLSLEVYSNTVGAFIRKSMLSTFGSPSFEVTGTTAAIIFTIFVLLASDLSAFLAHTLQHRVPFLWEFHKVHHSAETLTPLTNNRSHPVDLLLIGNMTGLVIGVIVGIAGFLSINKLDETTITWINILVISGPLILENFQHSHIPISFGPLDHVIMSPILHQIHHSKAPEHLDSNMAQIFSFWDRMTGTLVMPKKGETLVFGLDDEYDDDYGKLWVIYFMPFVRAFQLVVRAFKRTQ
;
A
#
# COMPACT_ATOMS: atom_id res chain seq x y z
N MET A 1 -27.82 26.41 49.83
CA MET A 1 -26.83 25.49 49.24
C MET A 1 -27.46 24.45 48.27
N SER A 2 -28.25 24.88 47.27
CA SER A 2 -28.75 23.98 46.22
C SER A 2 -28.88 24.64 44.84
N LYS A 3 -28.10 25.70 44.58
CA LYS A 3 -28.07 26.42 43.29
C LYS A 3 -26.66 26.64 42.71
N LEU A 4 -25.63 25.99 43.23
CA LEU A 4 -24.23 26.15 42.76
C LEU A 4 -23.63 24.89 42.10
N TYR A 5 -24.43 23.84 41.87
CA TYR A 5 -23.94 22.55 41.32
C TYR A 5 -24.35 22.29 39.85
N LYS A 6 -24.68 23.34 39.07
CA LYS A 6 -25.20 23.19 37.70
C LYS A 6 -24.34 23.81 36.59
N GLN A 7 -23.05 24.08 36.84
CA GLN A 7 -22.20 24.77 35.87
C GLN A 7 -20.82 24.13 35.63
N THR A 8 -20.68 22.82 35.80
CA THR A 8 -19.45 22.07 35.48
C THR A 8 -19.71 20.80 34.67
N SER A 9 -20.65 20.83 33.73
CA SER A 9 -20.73 19.84 32.65
C SER A 9 -20.14 20.43 31.37
N LEU A 10 -18.85 20.79 31.41
CA LEU A 10 -18.06 20.93 30.19
C LEU A 10 -17.56 19.53 29.85
N THR A 11 -18.39 18.76 29.15
CA THR A 11 -17.87 17.70 28.28
C THR A 11 -16.88 18.38 27.33
N PRO A 12 -15.59 17.99 27.30
CA PRO A 12 -14.65 18.59 26.36
C PRO A 12 -15.16 18.36 24.93
N PRO A 13 -15.11 19.37 24.03
CA PRO A 13 -15.36 19.11 22.63
C PRO A 13 -14.34 18.06 22.16
N SER A 14 -14.84 16.99 21.56
CA SER A 14 -14.03 15.85 21.16
C SER A 14 -12.99 16.30 20.11
N PHE A 15 -11.72 16.09 20.40
CA PHE A 15 -10.59 16.16 19.46
C PHE A 15 -10.72 15.22 18.24
N GLY A 16 -11.83 14.49 18.14
CA GLY A 16 -12.11 13.50 17.11
C GLY A 16 -12.17 14.05 15.68
N SER A 17 -12.21 15.37 15.45
CA SER A 17 -12.17 15.96 14.10
C SER A 17 -10.77 15.88 13.48
N TYR A 18 -9.71 16.10 14.27
CA TYR A 18 -8.32 16.03 13.82
C TYR A 18 -7.88 14.57 13.54
N GLN A 19 -8.31 13.64 14.40
CA GLN A 19 -8.10 12.21 14.20
C GLN A 19 -8.96 11.68 13.03
N ARG A 20 -10.24 12.08 12.91
CA ARG A 20 -11.10 11.70 11.77
C ARG A 20 -10.52 12.00 10.39
N PHE A 21 -9.81 13.11 10.26
CA PHE A 21 -9.27 13.53 8.97
C PHE A 21 -7.95 12.83 8.59
N LEU A 22 -7.16 12.40 9.58
CA LEU A 22 -5.92 11.68 9.35
C LEU A 22 -6.13 10.16 9.23
N ILE A 23 -7.15 9.59 9.91
CA ILE A 23 -7.21 8.14 10.16
C ILE A 23 -8.64 7.52 10.20
N PHE A 24 -9.73 8.24 10.52
CA PHE A 24 -10.96 7.59 11.07
C PHE A 24 -12.26 7.65 10.25
N HIS A 25 -12.27 7.74 8.91
CA HIS A 25 -13.56 7.65 8.22
C HIS A 25 -14.28 6.26 8.24
N PRO A 26 -13.64 5.06 8.37
CA PRO A 26 -14.40 3.81 8.18
C PRO A 26 -14.89 3.06 9.45
N ILE A 27 -14.48 3.42 10.67
CA ILE A 27 -14.50 2.48 11.81
C ILE A 27 -15.89 2.07 12.33
N GLN A 28 -16.96 2.86 12.16
CA GLN A 28 -18.25 2.55 12.79
C GLN A 28 -18.99 1.33 12.19
N ASN A 29 -18.58 0.79 11.04
CA ASN A 29 -19.31 -0.29 10.35
C ASN A 29 -18.62 -1.67 10.32
N HIS A 30 -17.43 -1.83 10.90
CA HIS A 30 -16.58 -3.01 10.60
C HIS A 30 -16.91 -4.31 11.37
N LEU A 31 -17.41 -4.27 12.61
CA LEU A 31 -17.47 -5.47 13.47
C LEU A 31 -18.52 -6.52 13.06
N GLN A 32 -19.56 -6.14 12.30
CA GLN A 32 -20.64 -7.07 11.89
C GLN A 32 -20.37 -7.82 10.57
N ARG A 33 -19.27 -7.51 9.85
CA ARG A 33 -19.12 -7.83 8.40
C ARG A 33 -18.06 -8.91 8.06
N TYR A 34 -17.48 -9.60 9.05
CA TYR A 34 -16.30 -10.47 8.87
C TYR A 34 -16.55 -11.84 8.19
N LYS A 35 -17.78 -12.36 8.13
CA LYS A 35 -18.03 -13.75 7.67
C LYS A 35 -17.96 -13.96 6.14
N HIS A 36 -18.26 -12.94 5.34
CA HIS A 36 -18.26 -13.05 3.86
C HIS A 36 -16.94 -12.62 3.21
N PHE A 37 -16.05 -11.98 3.98
CA PHE A 37 -14.79 -11.38 3.55
C PHE A 37 -13.76 -12.40 3.01
N LEU A 38 -13.51 -13.48 3.75
CA LEU A 38 -12.45 -14.45 3.42
C LEU A 38 -12.70 -15.18 2.09
N LEU A 39 -13.98 -15.37 1.73
CA LEU A 39 -14.38 -15.96 0.46
C LEU A 39 -14.10 -15.03 -0.73
N CYS A 40 -14.39 -13.73 -0.58
CA CYS A 40 -14.16 -12.73 -1.63
C CYS A 40 -12.66 -12.51 -1.89
N CYS A 41 -11.83 -12.44 -0.86
CA CYS A 41 -10.38 -12.34 -1.02
C CYS A 41 -9.78 -13.60 -1.66
N GLY A 42 -10.25 -14.79 -1.29
CA GLY A 42 -9.84 -16.04 -1.93
C GLY A 42 -10.22 -16.11 -3.41
N LEU A 43 -11.41 -15.62 -3.78
CA LEU A 43 -11.87 -15.54 -5.17
C LEU A 43 -11.09 -14.49 -5.97
N LEU A 44 -10.83 -13.30 -5.43
CA LEU A 44 -9.99 -12.27 -6.06
C LEU A 44 -8.56 -12.76 -6.29
N TYR A 45 -7.97 -13.43 -5.30
CA TYR A 45 -6.64 -14.03 -5.42
C TYR A 45 -6.61 -15.12 -6.51
N ALA A 46 -7.60 -16.01 -6.52
CA ALA A 46 -7.72 -17.05 -7.55
C ALA A 46 -7.93 -16.45 -8.95
N LEU A 47 -8.74 -15.39 -9.07
CA LEU A 47 -9.00 -14.70 -10.32
C LEU A 47 -7.72 -14.03 -10.86
N MET A 48 -6.99 -13.29 -10.01
CA MET A 48 -5.74 -12.63 -10.41
C MET A 48 -4.65 -13.62 -10.81
N LEU A 49 -4.50 -14.73 -10.08
CA LEU A 49 -3.56 -15.81 -10.44
C LEU A 49 -3.96 -16.54 -11.74
N SER A 50 -5.26 -16.69 -12.02
CA SER A 50 -5.74 -17.33 -13.25
C SER A 50 -5.53 -16.49 -14.51
N LEU A 51 -5.44 -15.16 -14.37
CA LEU A 51 -5.28 -14.23 -15.49
C LEU A 51 -3.79 -13.96 -15.84
N LEU A 52 -2.88 -14.17 -14.89
CA LEU A 52 -1.42 -13.99 -15.06
C LEU A 52 -0.82 -14.74 -16.27
N PRO A 53 -1.11 -16.04 -16.51
CA PRO A 53 -0.55 -16.76 -17.65
C PRO A 53 -0.97 -16.19 -19.02
N SER A 54 -2.17 -15.60 -19.08
CA SER A 54 -2.78 -15.09 -20.31
C SER A 54 -2.17 -13.77 -20.78
N LEU A 55 -1.58 -13.00 -19.86
CA LEU A 55 -0.97 -11.70 -20.13
C LEU A 55 0.54 -11.79 -20.38
N VAL A 56 1.21 -12.75 -19.74
CA VAL A 56 2.67 -12.96 -19.88
C VAL A 56 3.05 -13.63 -21.21
N HIS A 57 2.16 -14.44 -21.81
CA HIS A 57 2.42 -15.09 -23.10
C HIS A 57 2.24 -14.19 -24.33
N ALA A 58 1.91 -12.91 -24.15
CA ALA A 58 1.74 -11.96 -25.26
C ALA A 58 3.06 -11.33 -25.74
N GLU A 59 4.17 -11.51 -25.01
CA GLU A 59 5.50 -11.07 -25.44
C GLU A 59 6.42 -12.30 -25.56
N GLY A 60 6.73 -12.68 -26.81
CA GLY A 60 7.56 -13.84 -27.11
C GLY A 60 9.03 -13.68 -26.67
N PRO A 61 9.78 -14.79 -26.57
CA PRO A 61 11.16 -14.78 -26.11
C PRO A 61 12.10 -14.43 -27.26
N ASP A 62 12.50 -13.16 -27.37
CA ASP A 62 13.69 -12.77 -28.15
C ASP A 62 14.26 -11.45 -27.59
N ALA A 63 15.06 -11.57 -26.53
CA ALA A 63 15.91 -10.47 -26.06
C ALA A 63 17.20 -10.97 -25.38
N HIS A 64 17.86 -11.94 -26.00
CA HIS A 64 19.29 -12.14 -25.84
C HIS A 64 19.94 -12.02 -27.22
N LYS A 65 20.27 -10.80 -27.62
CA LYS A 65 21.32 -10.52 -28.61
C LYS A 65 21.77 -9.07 -28.47
N THR A 66 22.98 -8.94 -27.98
CA THR A 66 23.89 -7.80 -28.09
C THR A 66 23.92 -7.33 -29.55
N THR A 67 23.58 -6.07 -29.82
CA THR A 67 23.69 -5.49 -31.17
C THR A 67 24.73 -4.39 -31.17
N THR A 68 25.91 -4.75 -31.65
CA THR A 68 26.89 -3.87 -32.29
C THR A 68 26.29 -3.21 -33.52
N LEU A 69 26.50 -1.90 -33.65
CA LEU A 69 26.10 -1.05 -34.77
C LEU A 69 27.01 -1.27 -35.98
N THR A 70 26.43 -1.52 -37.16
CA THR A 70 27.00 -1.15 -38.47
C THR A 70 25.90 -0.92 -39.51
N GLU A 71 26.18 0.03 -40.40
CA GLU A 71 25.36 0.72 -41.39
C GLU A 71 24.89 -0.13 -42.60
N GLY A 72 23.89 0.35 -43.35
CA GLY A 72 23.61 -0.11 -44.72
C GLY A 72 22.18 0.10 -45.25
N THR A 73 21.93 1.28 -45.82
CA THR A 73 21.04 1.64 -46.96
C THR A 73 20.10 0.59 -47.61
N GLN A 74 18.80 0.90 -47.79
CA GLN A 74 18.13 1.28 -49.08
C GLN A 74 16.58 1.27 -49.01
N HIS A 75 15.97 2.15 -49.80
CA HIS A 75 14.54 2.41 -49.96
C HIS A 75 13.72 1.24 -50.55
N THR A 76 12.46 1.10 -50.14
CA THR A 76 11.32 0.82 -51.05
C THR A 76 9.99 1.24 -50.41
N THR A 77 9.16 1.87 -51.24
CA THR A 77 7.81 2.37 -50.98
C THR A 77 6.76 1.28 -51.20
N THR A 78 5.83 1.07 -50.26
CA THR A 78 4.47 0.55 -50.55
C THR A 78 3.48 0.90 -49.43
N ARG A 79 2.25 1.25 -49.82
CA ARG A 79 1.01 1.32 -49.03
C ARG A 79 -0.11 0.87 -49.99
N PRO A 80 -1.32 0.46 -49.55
CA PRO A 80 -1.77 -0.03 -48.24
C PRO A 80 -2.46 -1.42 -48.33
N THR A 81 -2.48 -2.22 -47.26
CA THR A 81 -3.41 -3.37 -47.15
C THR A 81 -4.12 -3.38 -45.81
N GLN A 82 -5.44 -3.49 -45.91
CA GLN A 82 -6.38 -3.57 -44.79
C GLN A 82 -6.15 -4.84 -43.97
N SER A 83 -6.20 -4.66 -42.65
CA SER A 83 -6.14 -5.70 -41.63
C SER A 83 -7.27 -6.74 -41.80
N GLN A 84 -6.91 -7.93 -42.27
CA GLN A 84 -7.69 -9.16 -42.05
C GLN A 84 -7.02 -9.98 -40.94
N SER A 85 -7.84 -10.40 -39.97
CA SER A 85 -7.47 -11.24 -38.84
C SER A 85 -6.94 -12.62 -39.29
N PRO A 86 -5.99 -13.26 -38.57
CA PRO A 86 -5.36 -14.48 -39.06
C PRO A 86 -6.28 -15.71 -39.00
N PRO A 87 -6.26 -16.60 -40.03
CA PRO A 87 -7.08 -17.81 -40.15
C PRO A 87 -6.78 -18.93 -39.13
N ALA A 88 -6.05 -18.63 -38.05
CA ALA A 88 -5.76 -19.57 -36.96
C ALA A 88 -6.93 -19.65 -35.95
N LEU A 89 -7.60 -18.52 -35.67
CA LEU A 89 -8.71 -18.46 -34.72
C LEU A 89 -9.96 -19.19 -35.21
N GLN A 90 -10.27 -19.08 -36.51
CA GLN A 90 -11.37 -19.82 -37.15
C GLN A 90 -11.13 -21.33 -37.18
N ARG A 91 -9.87 -21.77 -37.32
CA ARG A 91 -9.52 -23.20 -37.28
C ARG A 91 -9.58 -23.76 -35.86
N ALA A 92 -9.26 -22.95 -34.85
CA ALA A 92 -9.45 -23.32 -33.44
C ALA A 92 -10.94 -23.42 -33.06
N LEU A 93 -11.77 -22.48 -33.52
CA LEU A 93 -13.23 -22.53 -33.30
C LEU A 93 -13.91 -23.73 -33.96
N LYS A 94 -13.51 -24.10 -35.19
CA LYS A 94 -14.02 -25.30 -35.87
C LYS A 94 -13.61 -26.61 -35.20
N ARG A 95 -12.49 -26.64 -34.47
CA ARG A 95 -12.07 -27.81 -33.67
C ARG A 95 -12.75 -27.86 -32.30
N ALA A 96 -13.03 -26.71 -31.69
CA ALA A 96 -13.75 -26.65 -30.41
C ALA A 96 -15.25 -26.98 -30.54
N LEU A 97 -15.85 -26.70 -31.70
CA LEU A 97 -17.27 -26.96 -32.00
C LEU A 97 -17.44 -28.25 -32.81
N GLY A 98 -16.87 -29.35 -32.32
CA GLY A 98 -16.81 -30.67 -32.97
C GLY A 98 -17.95 -30.98 -33.95
N ALA A 99 -17.55 -31.50 -35.12
CA ALA A 99 -18.41 -31.95 -36.21
C ALA A 99 -19.76 -32.50 -35.72
N SER A 100 -20.84 -31.80 -36.09
CA SER A 100 -22.21 -32.25 -35.84
C SER A 100 -22.47 -33.50 -36.69
N ASP A 101 -22.33 -34.67 -36.08
CA ASP A 101 -22.89 -35.91 -36.60
C ASP A 101 -24.43 -35.81 -36.55
N GLU A 102 -25.08 -36.05 -37.69
CA GLU A 102 -26.48 -35.72 -37.99
C GLU A 102 -27.55 -36.56 -37.24
N ARG A 103 -27.23 -37.15 -36.08
CA ARG A 103 -28.17 -38.03 -35.36
C ARG A 103 -28.31 -37.67 -33.89
N LYS A 104 -29.17 -36.67 -33.61
CA LYS A 104 -30.09 -36.55 -32.45
C LYS A 104 -30.67 -35.12 -32.38
N LYS A 105 -31.81 -34.87 -33.02
CA LYS A 105 -32.52 -33.58 -32.97
C LYS A 105 -33.32 -33.46 -31.67
N CYS A 106 -33.05 -32.43 -30.87
CA CYS A 106 -33.98 -31.97 -29.84
C CYS A 106 -35.21 -31.31 -30.49
N PRO A 107 -36.40 -31.35 -29.85
CA PRO A 107 -37.58 -30.61 -30.30
C PRO A 107 -37.32 -29.09 -30.41
N GLU A 108 -38.06 -28.39 -31.26
CA GLU A 108 -37.98 -26.92 -31.40
C GLU A 108 -38.08 -26.22 -30.03
N GLY A 109 -37.21 -25.22 -29.81
CA GLY A 109 -37.13 -24.50 -28.53
C GLY A 109 -36.30 -25.20 -27.45
N LYS A 110 -35.47 -26.20 -27.79
CA LYS A 110 -34.52 -26.83 -26.84
C LYS A 110 -33.10 -26.94 -27.42
N LEU A 111 -32.09 -26.69 -26.59
CA LEU A 111 -30.66 -26.82 -26.92
C LEU A 111 -30.13 -28.19 -26.46
N CYS A 112 -29.39 -28.88 -27.33
CA CYS A 112 -28.74 -30.17 -27.08
C CYS A 112 -27.38 -29.95 -26.41
N ILE A 113 -27.25 -30.26 -25.11
CA ILE A 113 -25.96 -30.20 -24.40
C ILE A 113 -25.30 -31.59 -24.46
N PRO A 114 -24.14 -31.76 -25.11
CA PRO A 114 -23.50 -33.05 -25.26
C PRO A 114 -22.96 -33.58 -23.92
N LEU A 115 -23.21 -34.86 -23.64
CA LEU A 115 -22.67 -35.58 -22.49
C LEU A 115 -21.37 -36.30 -22.88
N HIS A 116 -20.45 -36.38 -21.92
CA HIS A 116 -19.11 -36.96 -22.10
C HIS A 116 -19.12 -38.45 -22.54
N GLN A 117 -20.24 -39.16 -22.38
CA GLN A 117 -20.40 -40.57 -22.75
C GLN A 117 -21.22 -40.83 -24.03
N GLY A 118 -21.45 -39.81 -24.87
CA GLY A 118 -22.15 -39.98 -26.15
C GLY A 118 -23.67 -39.93 -26.01
N GLY A 119 -24.21 -38.71 -26.00
CA GLY A 119 -25.64 -38.39 -25.93
C GLY A 119 -25.81 -36.90 -25.70
N CYS A 120 -27.04 -36.39 -25.69
CA CYS A 120 -27.27 -35.01 -25.27
C CYS A 120 -28.52 -34.84 -24.43
N VAL A 121 -28.48 -33.86 -23.54
CA VAL A 121 -29.64 -33.42 -22.74
C VAL A 121 -30.27 -32.23 -23.44
N CYS A 122 -31.56 -32.34 -23.78
CA CYS A 122 -32.32 -31.26 -24.41
C CYS A 122 -32.85 -30.29 -23.35
N VAL A 123 -32.26 -29.11 -23.25
CA VAL A 123 -32.62 -28.08 -22.26
C VAL A 123 -33.51 -27.01 -22.92
N PRO A 124 -34.64 -26.58 -22.32
CA PRO A 124 -35.47 -25.52 -22.87
C PRO A 124 -34.69 -24.22 -23.11
N LEU A 125 -34.82 -23.65 -24.31
CA LEU A 125 -34.52 -22.25 -24.60
C LEU A 125 -35.65 -21.39 -24.01
N THR A 126 -35.81 -21.40 -22.68
CA THR A 126 -36.68 -20.41 -22.05
C THR A 126 -36.03 -19.05 -22.21
N SER A 127 -36.75 -18.13 -22.86
CA SER A 127 -36.45 -16.71 -22.81
C SER A 127 -36.20 -16.31 -21.36
N SER A 128 -35.19 -15.47 -21.16
CA SER A 128 -34.82 -14.93 -19.86
C SER A 128 -35.97 -14.10 -19.28
N LYS A 129 -36.96 -14.74 -18.68
CA LYS A 129 -37.48 -14.21 -17.42
C LYS A 129 -36.37 -14.46 -16.42
N HIS A 130 -35.73 -13.37 -15.98
CA HIS A 130 -34.84 -13.34 -14.84
C HIS A 130 -35.34 -14.34 -13.80
N THR A 131 -34.69 -15.50 -13.72
CA THR A 131 -34.82 -16.35 -12.56
C THR A 131 -34.23 -15.52 -11.46
N ALA A 132 -35.11 -14.90 -10.68
CA ALA A 132 -34.73 -14.18 -9.48
C ALA A 132 -33.80 -15.11 -8.71
N VAL A 133 -32.55 -14.67 -8.57
CA VAL A 133 -31.60 -15.29 -7.66
C VAL A 133 -32.34 -15.41 -6.32
N PRO A 134 -32.41 -16.61 -5.69
CA PRO A 134 -33.17 -16.79 -4.45
C PRO A 134 -32.84 -15.66 -3.46
N PRO A 135 -33.79 -15.14 -2.66
CA PRO A 135 -33.57 -13.95 -1.82
C PRO A 135 -32.30 -14.04 -0.94
N ALA A 136 -31.99 -15.24 -0.45
CA ALA A 136 -30.76 -15.52 0.30
C ALA A 136 -29.48 -15.35 -0.54
N LYS A 137 -29.49 -15.72 -1.82
CA LYS A 137 -28.37 -15.50 -2.75
C LYS A 137 -28.27 -14.05 -3.25
N GLN A 138 -29.36 -13.29 -3.22
CA GLN A 138 -29.37 -11.87 -3.57
C GLN A 138 -28.78 -10.99 -2.45
N SER A 139 -28.89 -11.43 -1.19
CA SER A 139 -28.33 -10.74 -0.02
C SER A 139 -26.81 -10.67 -0.03
N TRP A 140 -26.10 -11.81 -0.13
CA TRP A 140 -24.64 -11.83 -0.09
C TRP A 140 -24.00 -11.15 -1.30
N TYR A 141 -24.64 -11.20 -2.47
CA TYR A 141 -24.13 -10.54 -3.67
C TYR A 141 -24.19 -9.02 -3.54
N LYS A 142 -25.28 -8.52 -2.96
CA LYS A 142 -25.44 -7.09 -2.64
C LYS A 142 -24.46 -6.67 -1.54
N GLU A 143 -24.31 -7.46 -0.48
CA GLU A 143 -23.33 -7.19 0.59
C GLU A 143 -21.90 -7.17 0.05
N ALA A 144 -21.52 -8.14 -0.79
CA ALA A 144 -20.21 -8.19 -1.42
C ALA A 144 -19.97 -6.99 -2.36
N TYR A 145 -20.99 -6.60 -3.13
CA TYR A 145 -20.94 -5.42 -3.99
C TYR A 145 -20.77 -4.13 -3.19
N ASP A 146 -21.64 -3.90 -2.19
CA ASP A 146 -21.60 -2.71 -1.34
C ASP A 146 -20.23 -2.60 -0.63
N TRP A 147 -19.72 -3.73 -0.15
CA TRP A 147 -18.39 -3.79 0.47
C TRP A 147 -17.25 -3.51 -0.52
N SER A 148 -17.31 -4.07 -1.72
CA SER A 148 -16.32 -3.79 -2.77
C SER A 148 -16.32 -2.30 -3.17
N ALA A 149 -17.50 -1.66 -3.16
CA ALA A 149 -17.64 -0.25 -3.43
C ALA A 149 -17.11 0.62 -2.28
N GLU A 150 -17.33 0.22 -1.02
CA GLU A 150 -16.74 0.88 0.15
C GLU A 150 -15.21 0.78 0.14
N LEU A 151 -14.65 -0.40 -0.13
CA LEU A 151 -13.20 -0.57 -0.27
C LEU A 151 -12.64 0.28 -1.40
N PHE A 152 -13.29 0.28 -2.56
CA PHE A 152 -12.85 1.11 -3.69
C PHE A 152 -12.83 2.59 -3.30
N ARG A 153 -13.87 3.07 -2.62
CA ARG A 153 -13.92 4.45 -2.12
C ARG A 153 -12.79 4.73 -1.13
N PHE A 154 -12.60 3.86 -0.13
CA PHE A 154 -11.57 4.05 0.87
C PHE A 154 -10.16 4.05 0.27
N TYR A 155 -9.84 3.12 -0.62
CA TYR A 155 -8.49 3.04 -1.14
C TYR A 155 -8.19 4.01 -2.26
N PHE A 156 -9.10 4.10 -3.22
CA PHE A 156 -8.82 4.84 -4.44
C PHE A 156 -9.33 6.26 -4.35
N LEU A 157 -10.36 6.58 -3.56
CA LEU A 157 -10.95 7.92 -3.51
C LEU A 157 -10.69 8.71 -2.21
N ASP A 158 -10.18 8.07 -1.15
CA ASP A 158 -9.79 8.76 0.09
C ASP A 158 -8.34 9.24 -0.03
N ALA A 159 -8.11 10.53 0.23
CA ALA A 159 -6.77 11.11 0.19
C ALA A 159 -5.89 10.68 1.38
N GLY A 160 -6.46 10.10 2.44
CA GLY A 160 -5.70 9.46 3.52
C GLY A 160 -5.13 8.09 3.12
N SER A 161 -5.58 7.50 2.00
CA SER A 161 -5.04 6.26 1.49
C SER A 161 -3.75 6.51 0.70
N GLY A 162 -2.68 5.77 1.02
CA GLY A 162 -1.43 5.80 0.27
C GLY A 162 -1.59 5.40 -1.21
N ILE A 163 -2.70 4.75 -1.58
CA ILE A 163 -3.02 4.35 -2.97
C ILE A 163 -4.18 5.15 -3.58
N PHE A 164 -4.44 6.35 -3.06
CA PHE A 164 -5.37 7.30 -3.66
C PHE A 164 -5.04 7.54 -5.14
N TRP A 165 -6.05 7.58 -6.00
CA TRP A 165 -5.88 7.59 -7.45
C TRP A 165 -5.04 8.78 -7.95
N MET A 166 -5.10 9.93 -7.27
CA MET A 166 -4.29 11.09 -7.65
C MET A 166 -2.80 10.90 -7.32
N TYR A 167 -2.47 10.16 -6.25
CA TYR A 167 -1.07 9.86 -5.91
C TYR A 167 -0.47 8.86 -6.90
N ILE A 168 -1.26 7.86 -7.31
CA ILE A 168 -0.87 6.93 -8.38
C ILE A 168 -0.69 7.68 -9.70
N LEU A 169 -1.62 8.59 -10.06
CA LEU A 169 -1.49 9.42 -11.25
C LEU A 169 -0.25 10.31 -11.18
N ALA A 170 -0.01 10.96 -10.04
CA ALA A 170 1.18 11.79 -9.81
C ALA A 170 2.46 10.96 -9.94
N HIS A 171 2.50 9.73 -9.43
CA HIS A 171 3.62 8.81 -9.57
C HIS A 171 4.00 8.60 -11.05
N PHE A 172 3.03 8.22 -11.89
CA PHE A 172 3.29 7.99 -13.32
C PHE A 172 3.64 9.27 -14.08
N LEU A 173 2.97 10.40 -13.79
CA LEU A 173 3.22 11.67 -14.46
C LEU A 173 4.60 12.25 -14.10
N LEU A 174 4.89 12.38 -12.80
CA LEU A 174 6.16 12.93 -12.33
C LEU A 174 7.33 11.99 -12.65
N GLY A 175 7.11 10.67 -12.58
CA GLY A 175 8.08 9.68 -13.04
C GLY A 175 8.41 9.80 -14.53
N GLY A 176 7.40 10.07 -15.37
CA GLY A 176 7.58 10.27 -16.80
C GLY A 176 8.33 11.57 -17.14
N ILE A 177 8.04 12.64 -16.38
CA ILE A 177 8.80 13.89 -16.44
C ILE A 177 10.26 13.63 -16.03
N TYR A 178 10.48 12.99 -14.88
CA TYR A 178 11.82 12.67 -14.39
C TYR A 178 12.62 11.88 -15.43
N PHE A 179 12.04 10.81 -15.99
CA PHE A 179 12.66 10.04 -17.06
C PHE A 179 13.02 10.91 -18.27
N SER A 180 12.09 11.74 -18.74
CA SER A 180 12.27 12.54 -19.96
C SER A 180 13.39 13.58 -19.82
N PHE A 181 13.53 14.20 -18.65
CA PHE A 181 14.48 15.31 -18.44
C PHE A 181 15.84 14.87 -17.86
N TYR A 182 15.86 13.81 -17.04
CA TYR A 182 17.05 13.44 -16.26
C TYR A 182 17.68 12.12 -16.66
N LEU A 183 16.91 11.16 -17.19
CA LEU A 183 17.44 9.83 -17.54
C LEU A 183 17.55 9.59 -19.05
N SER A 184 16.64 10.17 -19.85
CA SER A 184 16.59 9.94 -21.30
C SER A 184 17.83 10.53 -21.99
N PRO A 185 18.65 9.70 -22.68
CA PRO A 185 19.88 10.18 -23.32
C PRO A 185 19.63 11.26 -24.38
N THR A 186 18.49 11.20 -25.05
CA THR A 186 18.11 12.12 -26.13
C THR A 186 17.30 13.32 -25.63
N ARG A 187 16.91 13.34 -24.33
CA ARG A 187 15.95 14.30 -23.74
C ARG A 187 14.67 14.51 -24.58
N SER A 188 14.33 13.53 -25.40
CA SER A 188 13.20 13.58 -26.32
C SER A 188 11.97 12.94 -25.70
N PHE A 189 10.81 13.61 -25.81
CA PHE A 189 9.54 13.08 -25.35
C PHE A 189 9.08 11.91 -26.24
N SER A 190 9.19 10.69 -25.74
CA SER A 190 8.67 9.50 -26.40
C SER A 190 7.66 8.82 -25.48
N PRO A 191 6.34 8.94 -25.76
CA PRO A 191 5.30 8.35 -24.91
C PRO A 191 5.51 6.86 -24.66
N ARG A 192 5.94 6.10 -25.69
CA ARG A 192 6.22 4.67 -25.57
C ARG A 192 7.36 4.37 -24.60
N LYS A 193 8.47 5.11 -24.68
CA LYS A 193 9.63 4.91 -23.78
C LYS A 193 9.29 5.31 -22.35
N ILE A 194 8.57 6.43 -22.17
CA ILE A 194 8.08 6.88 -20.87
C ILE A 194 7.19 5.80 -20.26
N TRP A 195 6.20 5.31 -21.01
CA TRP A 195 5.28 4.27 -20.52
C TRP A 195 6.02 2.99 -20.14
N SER A 196 6.93 2.50 -20.99
CA SER A 196 7.74 1.32 -20.67
C SER A 196 8.65 1.50 -19.45
N TYR A 197 9.05 2.74 -19.17
CA TYR A 197 9.86 3.07 -18.00
C TYR A 197 9.03 3.19 -16.73
N VAL A 198 7.91 3.92 -16.73
CA VAL A 198 7.12 4.15 -15.51
C VAL A 198 6.21 2.96 -15.18
N PHE A 199 5.80 2.18 -16.18
CA PHE A 199 4.96 1.00 -16.03
C PHE A 199 5.61 -0.23 -16.71
N PRO A 200 6.75 -0.73 -16.21
CA PRO A 200 7.38 -1.94 -16.72
C PRO A 200 6.49 -3.17 -16.42
N ALA A 201 5.98 -3.81 -17.47
CA ALA A 201 5.07 -4.96 -17.35
C ALA A 201 5.65 -6.09 -16.48
N ARG A 202 6.96 -6.34 -16.58
CA ARG A 202 7.66 -7.35 -15.75
C ARG A 202 7.52 -7.13 -14.23
N ILE A 203 7.34 -5.89 -13.78
CA ILE A 203 7.20 -5.55 -12.35
C ILE A 203 5.72 -5.62 -11.96
N TYR A 204 4.86 -4.90 -12.70
CA TYR A 204 3.44 -4.75 -12.37
C TYR A 204 2.56 -5.98 -12.66
N PHE A 205 3.07 -6.95 -13.44
CA PHE A 205 2.44 -8.26 -13.63
C PHE A 205 3.26 -9.39 -13.00
N SER A 206 4.15 -9.07 -12.04
CA SER A 206 4.88 -10.08 -11.29
C SER A 206 3.99 -10.78 -10.26
N ARG A 207 4.39 -11.98 -9.84
CA ARG A 207 3.77 -12.67 -8.70
C ARG A 207 3.88 -11.85 -7.41
N GLN A 208 4.99 -11.13 -7.23
CA GLN A 208 5.19 -10.26 -6.07
C GLN A 208 4.15 -9.14 -6.03
N PHE A 209 3.89 -8.46 -7.15
CA PHE A 209 2.87 -7.42 -7.22
C PHE A 209 1.47 -7.94 -6.83
N VAL A 210 1.11 -9.15 -7.28
CA VAL A 210 -0.15 -9.78 -6.88
C VAL A 210 -0.18 -10.07 -5.37
N ASN A 211 0.93 -10.52 -4.79
CA ASN A 211 1.02 -10.72 -3.35
C ASN A 211 0.90 -9.39 -2.59
N ASP A 212 1.59 -8.33 -3.03
CA ASP A 212 1.54 -7.00 -2.40
C ASP A 212 0.11 -6.41 -2.45
N ALA A 213 -0.61 -6.62 -3.57
CA ALA A 213 -2.03 -6.28 -3.68
C ALA A 213 -2.90 -7.10 -2.71
N CYS A 214 -2.63 -8.39 -2.54
CA CYS A 214 -3.36 -9.24 -1.60
C CYS A 214 -3.09 -8.86 -0.14
N ILE A 215 -1.83 -8.58 0.22
CA ILE A 215 -1.44 -8.11 1.55
C ILE A 215 -2.11 -6.77 1.84
N THR A 216 -2.11 -5.85 0.86
CA THR A 216 -2.82 -4.56 0.98
C THR A 216 -4.27 -4.80 1.40
N LEU A 217 -4.99 -5.67 0.68
CA LEU A 217 -6.39 -6.01 0.99
C LEU A 217 -6.56 -6.72 2.34
N LEU A 218 -5.70 -7.69 2.66
CA LEU A 218 -5.76 -8.45 3.91
C LEU A 218 -5.47 -7.58 5.13
N ASN A 219 -4.57 -6.62 5.00
CA ASN A 219 -4.21 -5.71 6.09
C ASN A 219 -5.40 -4.81 6.52
N GLN A 220 -6.51 -4.77 5.77
CA GLN A 220 -7.78 -4.13 6.17
C GLN A 220 -8.57 -4.89 7.24
N LEU A 221 -8.17 -6.10 7.60
CA LEU A 221 -8.82 -6.83 8.68
C LEU A 221 -8.35 -6.40 10.06
N TYR A 222 -7.16 -5.82 10.16
CA TYR A 222 -6.54 -5.41 11.41
C TYR A 222 -6.66 -3.92 11.82
N PRO A 223 -7.15 -2.96 11.00
CA PRO A 223 -7.12 -1.54 11.37
C PRO A 223 -7.96 -1.24 12.60
N VAL A 224 -9.04 -1.97 12.87
CA VAL A 224 -9.87 -1.70 14.05
C VAL A 224 -9.07 -1.86 15.35
N ALA A 225 -8.34 -2.98 15.51
CA ALA A 225 -7.53 -3.19 16.71
C ALA A 225 -6.35 -2.22 16.78
N LEU A 226 -5.72 -1.94 15.63
CA LEU A 226 -4.61 -0.99 15.50
C LEU A 226 -5.02 0.43 15.88
N PHE A 227 -6.08 0.95 15.28
CA PHE A 227 -6.55 2.32 15.50
C PHE A 227 -7.15 2.50 16.89
N LEU A 228 -7.84 1.49 17.43
CA LEU A 228 -8.33 1.56 18.80
C LEU A 228 -7.16 1.61 19.80
N SER A 229 -6.08 0.86 19.55
CA SER A 229 -4.88 0.92 20.38
C SER A 229 -4.20 2.29 20.31
N LEU A 230 -4.04 2.84 19.10
CA LEU A 230 -3.48 4.17 18.86
C LEU A 230 -4.27 5.26 19.59
N GLU A 231 -5.60 5.29 19.41
CA GLU A 231 -6.48 6.32 19.98
C GLU A 231 -6.50 6.27 21.50
N VAL A 232 -6.67 5.08 22.07
CA VAL A 232 -6.67 4.90 23.53
C VAL A 232 -5.33 5.33 24.10
N TYR A 233 -4.23 4.97 23.44
CA TYR A 233 -2.90 5.28 23.94
C TYR A 233 -2.57 6.78 23.84
N SER A 234 -2.83 7.41 22.70
CA SER A 234 -2.57 8.85 22.52
C SER A 234 -3.41 9.70 23.48
N ASN A 235 -4.68 9.36 23.67
CA ASN A 235 -5.57 10.09 24.58
C ASN A 235 -5.17 9.89 26.05
N THR A 236 -4.79 8.66 26.43
CA THR A 236 -4.34 8.36 27.79
C THR A 236 -3.03 9.08 28.12
N VAL A 237 -2.04 8.99 27.23
CA VAL A 237 -0.76 9.69 27.39
C VAL A 237 -0.98 11.20 27.38
N GLY A 238 -1.77 11.74 26.45
CA GLY A 238 -2.05 13.16 26.39
C GLY A 238 -2.76 13.71 27.63
N ALA A 239 -3.75 12.98 28.15
CA ALA A 239 -4.42 13.34 29.40
C ALA A 239 -3.46 13.30 30.59
N PHE A 240 -2.59 12.29 30.66
CA PHE A 240 -1.57 12.16 31.70
C PHE A 240 -0.58 13.33 31.65
N ILE A 241 -0.02 13.64 30.47
CA ILE A 241 0.94 14.75 30.29
C ILE A 241 0.28 16.08 30.64
N ARG A 242 -0.91 16.37 30.09
CA ARG A 242 -1.64 17.61 30.38
C ARG A 242 -1.90 17.76 31.88
N LYS A 243 -2.41 16.73 32.55
CA LYS A 243 -2.68 16.74 33.99
C LYS A 243 -1.40 16.97 34.79
N SER A 244 -0.31 16.30 34.42
CA SER A 244 0.98 16.44 35.08
C SER A 244 1.53 17.87 34.94
N MET A 245 1.43 18.45 33.75
CA MET A 245 1.85 19.84 33.51
C MET A 245 1.00 20.84 34.30
N LEU A 246 -0.34 20.71 34.28
CA LEU A 246 -1.22 21.57 35.09
C LEU A 246 -0.94 21.44 36.59
N SER A 247 -0.66 20.23 37.08
CA SER A 247 -0.32 20.01 38.49
C SER A 247 1.03 20.58 38.88
N THR A 248 1.98 20.66 37.94
CA THR A 248 3.36 21.11 38.21
C THR A 248 3.50 22.62 38.02
N PHE A 249 2.89 23.17 36.98
CA PHE A 249 3.09 24.55 36.53
C PHE A 249 1.86 25.44 36.73
N GLY A 250 0.71 24.87 37.13
CA GLY A 250 -0.56 25.60 37.17
C GLY A 250 -1.11 25.88 35.77
N SER A 251 -2.14 26.72 35.68
CA SER A 251 -2.67 27.16 34.38
C SER A 251 -1.70 28.16 33.74
N PRO A 252 -1.36 28.01 32.45
CA PRO A 252 -0.50 28.99 31.78
C PRO A 252 -1.18 30.38 31.74
N SER A 253 -0.38 31.43 31.87
CA SER A 253 -0.85 32.82 31.83
C SER A 253 -1.06 33.35 30.41
N PHE A 254 -0.74 32.55 29.39
CA PHE A 254 -0.87 32.88 27.97
C PHE A 254 -1.56 31.73 27.24
N GLU A 255 -2.24 32.07 26.13
CA GLU A 255 -2.84 31.10 25.22
C GLU A 255 -2.25 31.29 23.83
N VAL A 256 -1.99 30.18 23.13
CA VAL A 256 -1.59 30.21 21.72
C VAL A 256 -2.82 29.88 20.89
N THR A 257 -3.34 30.86 20.15
CA THR A 257 -4.61 30.71 19.40
C THR A 257 -4.49 31.10 17.93
N GLY A 258 -5.49 30.72 17.13
CA GLY A 258 -5.59 31.10 15.71
C GLY A 258 -4.59 30.39 14.80
N THR A 259 -4.27 31.00 13.66
CA THR A 259 -3.43 30.38 12.62
C THR A 259 -2.03 30.04 13.10
N THR A 260 -1.42 30.88 13.95
CA THR A 260 -0.10 30.61 14.52
C THR A 260 -0.11 29.32 15.35
N ALA A 261 -1.15 29.12 16.16
CA ALA A 261 -1.33 27.89 16.92
C ALA A 261 -1.47 26.67 16.00
N ALA A 262 -2.23 26.81 14.91
CA ALA A 262 -2.43 25.76 13.93
C ALA A 262 -1.11 25.36 13.26
N ILE A 263 -0.33 26.33 12.78
CA ILE A 263 0.96 26.08 12.12
C ILE A 263 1.94 25.42 13.07
N ILE A 264 2.09 25.96 14.29
CA ILE A 264 2.97 25.38 15.31
C ILE A 264 2.56 23.94 15.60
N PHE A 265 1.27 23.72 15.90
CA PHE A 265 0.76 22.40 16.21
C PHE A 265 1.00 21.41 15.06
N THR A 266 0.69 21.78 13.83
CA THR A 266 0.93 20.92 12.67
C THR A 266 2.40 20.59 12.48
N ILE A 267 3.31 21.58 12.59
CA ILE A 267 4.76 21.32 12.45
C ILE A 267 5.22 20.32 13.51
N PHE A 268 4.81 20.51 14.77
CA PHE A 268 5.17 19.58 15.84
C PHE A 268 4.55 18.20 15.66
N VAL A 269 3.29 18.11 15.20
CA VAL A 269 2.66 16.82 14.89
C VAL A 269 3.36 16.12 13.73
N LEU A 270 3.76 16.85 12.68
CA LEU A 270 4.51 16.29 11.56
C LEU A 270 5.86 15.73 12.02
N LEU A 271 6.65 16.54 12.74
CA LEU A 271 7.95 16.12 13.27
C LEU A 271 7.82 14.95 14.25
N ALA A 272 6.79 14.96 15.11
CA ALA A 272 6.51 13.90 16.06
C ALA A 272 6.05 12.61 15.38
N SER A 273 5.24 12.72 14.33
CA SER A 273 4.82 11.57 13.52
C SER A 273 6.04 10.93 12.84
N ASP A 274 6.87 11.73 12.18
CA ASP A 274 8.08 11.24 11.51
C ASP A 274 9.10 10.66 12.49
N LEU A 275 9.29 11.31 13.65
CA LEU A 275 10.11 10.76 14.74
C LEU A 275 9.57 9.41 15.23
N SER A 276 8.25 9.28 15.39
CA SER A 276 7.64 8.02 15.85
C SER A 276 7.87 6.89 14.85
N ALA A 277 7.76 7.18 13.54
CA ALA A 277 8.06 6.24 12.48
C ALA A 277 9.54 5.85 12.49
N PHE A 278 10.44 6.83 12.56
CA PHE A 278 11.89 6.60 12.65
C PHE A 278 12.28 5.72 13.83
N LEU A 279 11.69 5.96 15.02
CA LEU A 279 11.95 5.15 16.22
C LEU A 279 11.42 3.73 16.07
N ALA A 280 10.19 3.56 15.59
CA ALA A 280 9.62 2.23 15.33
C ALA A 280 10.46 1.45 14.31
N HIS A 281 10.87 2.12 13.23
CA HIS A 281 11.66 1.54 12.16
C HIS A 281 13.06 1.14 12.63
N THR A 282 13.71 2.00 13.42
CA THR A 282 14.99 1.67 14.06
C THR A 282 14.85 0.45 14.97
N LEU A 283 13.77 0.35 15.76
CA LEU A 283 13.54 -0.84 16.60
C LEU A 283 13.31 -2.10 15.76
N GLN A 284 12.61 -1.99 14.63
CA GLN A 284 12.36 -3.09 13.70
C GLN A 284 13.66 -3.67 13.13
N HIS A 285 14.64 -2.83 12.84
CA HIS A 285 15.96 -3.27 12.35
C HIS A 285 16.87 -3.75 13.49
N ARG A 286 16.88 -3.06 14.63
CA ARG A 286 17.86 -3.32 15.70
C ARG A 286 17.46 -4.42 16.69
N VAL A 287 16.18 -4.76 16.78
CA VAL A 287 15.71 -5.82 17.68
C VAL A 287 15.46 -7.09 16.85
N PRO A 288 16.26 -8.17 17.02
CA PRO A 288 16.12 -9.38 16.20
C PRO A 288 14.71 -9.97 16.19
N PHE A 289 13.98 -9.89 17.30
CA PHE A 289 12.58 -10.32 17.37
C PHE A 289 11.66 -9.51 16.45
N LEU A 290 11.84 -8.19 16.37
CA LEU A 290 11.02 -7.32 15.51
C LEU A 290 11.43 -7.46 14.04
N TRP A 291 12.72 -7.67 13.79
CA TRP A 291 13.24 -7.93 12.45
C TRP A 291 12.57 -9.14 11.78
N GLU A 292 12.23 -10.19 12.54
CA GLU A 292 11.50 -11.34 12.00
C GLU A 292 10.19 -10.97 11.30
N PHE A 293 9.51 -9.93 11.78
CA PHE A 293 8.29 -9.41 11.16
C PHE A 293 8.61 -8.41 10.05
N HIS A 294 9.55 -7.51 10.30
CA HIS A 294 9.92 -6.46 9.36
C HIS A 294 10.62 -6.98 8.09
N LYS A 295 11.25 -8.15 8.15
CA LYS A 295 11.76 -8.87 6.97
C LYS A 295 10.73 -9.04 5.86
N VAL A 296 9.44 -9.15 6.20
CA VAL A 296 8.36 -9.21 5.20
C VAL A 296 8.42 -8.01 4.27
N HIS A 297 8.66 -6.82 4.81
CA HIS A 297 8.79 -5.58 4.04
C HIS A 297 10.03 -5.61 3.14
N HIS A 298 11.19 -5.96 3.71
CA HIS A 298 12.47 -6.05 2.99
C HIS A 298 12.59 -7.23 2.03
N SER A 299 11.69 -8.21 2.08
CA SER A 299 11.72 -9.37 1.19
C SER A 299 11.22 -9.05 -0.23
N ALA A 300 10.86 -7.81 -0.53
CA ALA A 300 10.47 -7.38 -1.86
C ALA A 300 11.69 -7.36 -2.79
N GLU A 301 11.68 -8.18 -3.84
CA GLU A 301 12.75 -8.20 -4.86
C GLU A 301 12.60 -7.05 -5.87
N THR A 302 11.41 -6.47 -5.95
CA THR A 302 11.10 -5.29 -6.76
C THR A 302 10.25 -4.31 -5.94
N LEU A 303 10.50 -3.01 -6.10
CA LEU A 303 9.74 -1.99 -5.38
C LEU A 303 8.62 -1.44 -6.28
N THR A 304 7.40 -1.41 -5.74
CA THR A 304 6.23 -0.77 -6.35
C THR A 304 5.47 0.01 -5.29
N PRO A 305 4.62 0.99 -5.65
CA PRO A 305 3.87 1.73 -4.65
C PRO A 305 3.08 0.86 -3.66
N LEU A 306 2.69 -0.36 -4.06
CA LEU A 306 2.03 -1.33 -3.19
C LEU A 306 2.97 -1.98 -2.15
N THR A 307 4.27 -1.99 -2.40
CA THR A 307 5.27 -2.51 -1.47
C THR A 307 5.28 -1.72 -0.15
N ASN A 308 4.85 -0.45 -0.14
CA ASN A 308 4.61 0.32 1.08
C ASN A 308 3.62 -0.39 2.04
N ASN A 309 2.66 -1.13 1.49
CA ASN A 309 1.66 -1.88 2.27
C ASN A 309 2.09 -3.32 2.58
N ARG A 310 3.28 -3.75 2.12
CA ARG A 310 3.84 -5.09 2.36
C ARG A 310 4.40 -5.18 3.79
N SER A 311 3.53 -5.03 4.77
CA SER A 311 3.90 -4.94 6.19
C SER A 311 3.17 -6.01 6.98
N HIS A 312 3.86 -6.63 7.94
CA HIS A 312 3.24 -7.58 8.83
C HIS A 312 2.34 -6.88 9.85
N PRO A 313 1.21 -7.45 10.31
CA PRO A 313 0.34 -6.79 11.30
C PRO A 313 1.02 -6.41 12.62
N VAL A 314 2.06 -7.14 13.01
CA VAL A 314 2.89 -6.82 14.20
C VAL A 314 3.69 -5.53 13.99
N ASP A 315 4.19 -5.28 12.78
CA ASP A 315 4.85 -4.01 12.45
C ASP A 315 3.86 -2.85 12.56
N LEU A 316 2.66 -3.02 12.00
CA LEU A 316 1.61 -2.02 12.07
C LEU A 316 1.20 -1.72 13.53
N LEU A 317 1.16 -2.74 14.40
CA LEU A 317 0.89 -2.59 15.84
C LEU A 317 1.98 -1.77 16.52
N LEU A 318 3.25 -2.08 16.25
CA LEU A 318 4.38 -1.34 16.81
C LEU A 318 4.36 0.12 16.37
N ILE A 319 4.23 0.37 15.07
CA ILE A 319 4.17 1.71 14.50
C ILE A 319 3.01 2.49 15.12
N GLY A 320 1.79 1.93 15.10
CA GLY A 320 0.61 2.58 15.68
C GLY A 320 0.76 2.91 17.17
N ASN A 321 1.30 2.01 17.98
CA ASN A 321 1.52 2.29 19.40
C ASN A 321 2.63 3.31 19.65
N MET A 322 3.72 3.26 18.86
CA MET A 322 4.79 4.26 18.95
C MET A 322 4.29 5.65 18.55
N THR A 323 3.54 5.74 17.46
CA THR A 323 2.88 6.98 17.04
C THR A 323 1.91 7.49 18.11
N GLY A 324 1.12 6.60 18.73
CA GLY A 324 0.20 6.97 19.82
C GLY A 324 0.90 7.55 21.02
N LEU A 325 2.03 6.94 21.43
CA LEU A 325 2.86 7.44 22.52
C LEU A 325 3.39 8.84 22.21
N VAL A 326 4.04 9.02 21.07
CA VAL A 326 4.74 10.26 20.72
C VAL A 326 3.75 11.39 20.43
N ILE A 327 2.69 11.13 19.65
CA ILE A 327 1.63 12.12 19.39
C ILE A 327 0.88 12.44 20.68
N GLY A 328 0.63 11.46 21.56
CA GLY A 328 -0.01 11.68 22.85
C GLY A 328 0.73 12.72 23.70
N VAL A 329 2.07 12.70 23.71
CA VAL A 329 2.88 13.72 24.38
C VAL A 329 2.63 15.11 23.79
N ILE A 330 2.68 15.25 22.46
CA ILE A 330 2.44 16.53 21.77
C ILE A 330 1.02 17.05 22.03
N VAL A 331 0.01 16.19 21.95
CA VAL A 331 -1.39 16.53 22.24
C VAL A 331 -1.55 16.97 23.70
N GLY A 332 -0.89 16.31 24.65
CA GLY A 332 -0.90 16.69 26.06
C GLY A 332 -0.31 18.08 26.30
N ILE A 333 0.84 18.37 25.67
CA ILE A 333 1.49 19.70 25.74
C ILE A 333 0.60 20.76 25.08
N ALA A 334 0.05 20.49 23.89
CA ALA A 334 -0.84 21.40 23.19
C ALA A 334 -2.11 21.70 24.01
N GLY A 335 -2.68 20.67 24.65
CA GLY A 335 -3.84 20.81 25.53
C GLY A 335 -3.54 21.53 26.85
N PHE A 336 -2.29 21.49 27.32
CA PHE A 336 -1.82 22.34 28.44
C PHE A 336 -1.72 23.81 28.02
N LEU A 337 -1.15 24.09 26.84
CA LEU A 337 -1.00 25.45 26.28
C LEU A 337 -2.31 26.07 25.73
N SER A 338 -3.45 25.42 25.99
CA SER A 338 -4.77 25.84 25.50
C SER A 338 -4.84 26.03 23.98
N ILE A 339 -4.12 25.21 23.19
CA ILE A 339 -4.26 25.12 21.73
C ILE A 339 -5.57 24.37 21.39
N ASN A 340 -6.68 24.71 22.07
CA ASN A 340 -7.95 23.98 22.10
C ASN A 340 -9.02 24.59 21.17
N LYS A 341 -8.64 25.59 20.36
CA LYS A 341 -9.53 26.27 19.42
C LYS A 341 -8.87 26.40 18.06
N LEU A 342 -8.40 25.27 17.54
CA LEU A 342 -8.09 25.19 16.12
C LEU A 342 -9.42 25.01 15.39
N ASP A 343 -9.76 25.99 14.56
CA ASP A 343 -10.91 25.91 13.66
C ASP A 343 -10.78 24.66 12.78
N GLU A 344 -11.84 23.84 12.69
CA GLU A 344 -11.85 22.58 11.94
C GLU A 344 -11.46 22.78 10.46
N THR A 345 -11.79 23.95 9.91
CA THR A 345 -11.44 24.34 8.54
C THR A 345 -9.95 24.61 8.37
N THR A 346 -9.30 25.26 9.35
CA THR A 346 -7.85 25.55 9.33
C THR A 346 -7.02 24.26 9.46
N ILE A 347 -7.50 23.32 10.28
CA ILE A 347 -6.94 21.98 10.41
C ILE A 347 -6.99 21.24 9.07
N THR A 348 -8.14 21.28 8.40
CA THR A 348 -8.38 20.53 7.16
C THR A 348 -7.43 20.94 6.02
N TRP A 349 -7.23 22.23 5.77
CA TRP A 349 -6.37 22.69 4.67
C TRP A 349 -4.88 22.47 4.91
N ILE A 350 -4.41 22.71 6.14
CA ILE A 350 -3.02 22.47 6.51
C ILE A 350 -2.72 20.96 6.45
N ASN A 351 -3.66 20.11 6.87
CA ASN A 351 -3.54 18.67 6.77
C ASN A 351 -3.44 18.19 5.31
N ILE A 352 -4.25 18.74 4.38
CA ILE A 352 -4.16 18.35 2.96
C ILE A 352 -2.75 18.60 2.41
N LEU A 353 -2.13 19.76 2.68
CA LEU A 353 -0.79 20.08 2.17
C LEU A 353 0.31 19.28 2.86
N VAL A 354 0.19 19.07 4.17
CA VAL A 354 1.22 18.39 4.97
C VAL A 354 1.17 16.87 4.84
N ILE A 355 0.01 16.28 4.53
CA ILE A 355 -0.17 14.84 4.35
C ILE A 355 0.07 14.42 2.89
N SER A 356 -0.42 15.20 1.92
CA SER A 356 -0.36 14.77 0.51
C SER A 356 1.07 14.70 -0.04
N GLY A 357 1.96 15.61 0.38
CA GLY A 357 3.37 15.59 -0.02
C GLY A 357 4.08 14.30 0.38
N PRO A 358 4.09 13.93 1.68
CA PRO A 358 4.62 12.66 2.16
C PRO A 358 4.00 11.43 1.48
N LEU A 359 2.69 11.40 1.25
CA LEU A 359 2.05 10.24 0.60
C LEU A 359 2.48 10.09 -0.87
N ILE A 360 2.63 11.19 -1.62
CA ILE A 360 3.20 11.15 -2.97
C ILE A 360 4.66 10.66 -2.91
N LEU A 361 5.43 11.15 -1.93
CA LEU A 361 6.82 10.77 -1.75
C LEU A 361 6.98 9.27 -1.44
N GLU A 362 6.14 8.71 -0.56
CA GLU A 362 6.10 7.26 -0.24
C GLU A 362 5.90 6.38 -1.47
N ASN A 363 5.01 6.81 -2.39
CA ASN A 363 4.78 6.10 -3.65
C ASN A 363 6.06 6.04 -4.52
N PHE A 364 6.93 7.05 -4.44
CA PHE A 364 8.22 7.04 -5.12
C PHE A 364 9.30 6.28 -4.36
N GLN A 365 9.34 6.42 -3.03
CA GLN A 365 10.28 5.70 -2.16
C GLN A 365 10.21 4.19 -2.38
N HIS A 366 9.00 3.66 -2.53
CA HIS A 366 8.77 2.26 -2.89
C HIS A 366 8.55 2.11 -4.39
N SER A 367 9.45 2.58 -5.23
CA SER A 367 9.34 2.34 -6.67
C SER A 367 10.69 2.09 -7.30
N HIS A 368 10.72 1.66 -8.55
CA HIS A 368 11.96 1.51 -9.32
C HIS A 368 12.51 2.85 -9.86
N ILE A 369 11.95 4.00 -9.48
CA ILE A 369 12.33 5.33 -9.97
C ILE A 369 13.29 6.00 -8.97
N PRO A 370 14.61 6.09 -9.24
CA PRO A 370 15.62 6.46 -8.25
C PRO A 370 15.83 7.97 -8.19
N ILE A 371 14.85 8.71 -7.66
CA ILE A 371 14.93 10.17 -7.54
C ILE A 371 15.82 10.56 -6.36
N SER A 372 16.84 11.37 -6.61
CA SER A 372 17.64 12.08 -5.60
C SER A 372 17.22 13.55 -5.55
N PHE A 373 17.24 14.16 -4.37
CA PHE A 373 17.06 15.60 -4.18
C PHE A 373 18.39 16.36 -4.05
N GLY A 374 19.52 15.69 -4.31
CA GLY A 374 20.86 16.28 -4.25
C GLY A 374 21.20 16.72 -2.83
N PRO A 375 21.62 17.98 -2.59
CA PRO A 375 21.95 18.45 -1.23
C PRO A 375 20.81 18.32 -0.21
N LEU A 376 19.55 18.32 -0.66
CA LEU A 376 18.39 18.15 0.22
C LEU A 376 18.25 16.73 0.77
N ASP A 377 18.95 15.74 0.21
CA ASP A 377 19.01 14.36 0.73
C ASP A 377 19.55 14.29 2.17
N HIS A 378 20.24 15.34 2.64
CA HIS A 378 20.69 15.44 4.04
C HIS A 378 19.60 15.86 5.04
N VAL A 379 18.43 16.24 4.57
CA VAL A 379 17.33 16.76 5.40
C VAL A 379 16.00 16.06 5.09
N ILE A 380 15.74 15.75 3.81
CA ILE A 380 14.51 15.11 3.33
C ILE A 380 14.86 13.73 2.75
N MET A 381 14.09 12.73 3.13
CA MET A 381 14.21 11.36 2.65
C MET A 381 13.77 11.27 1.17
N SER A 382 14.74 11.26 0.26
CA SER A 382 14.45 11.10 -1.16
C SER A 382 14.17 9.64 -1.54
N PRO A 383 13.51 9.40 -2.67
CA PRO A 383 13.22 8.04 -3.12
C PRO A 383 14.45 7.13 -3.20
N ILE A 384 15.58 7.64 -3.70
CA ILE A 384 16.81 6.82 -3.80
C ILE A 384 17.39 6.46 -2.43
N LEU A 385 17.27 7.33 -1.40
CA LEU A 385 17.74 7.02 -0.06
C LEU A 385 16.94 5.88 0.58
N HIS A 386 15.61 5.88 0.40
CA HIS A 386 14.75 4.79 0.86
C HIS A 386 14.97 3.50 0.05
N GLN A 387 15.27 3.61 -1.24
CA GLN A 387 15.65 2.44 -2.04
C GLN A 387 16.99 1.85 -1.55
N ILE A 388 17.96 2.69 -1.16
CA ILE A 388 19.21 2.23 -0.54
C ILE A 388 18.92 1.47 0.74
N HIS A 389 18.01 1.96 1.59
CA HIS A 389 17.57 1.25 2.79
C HIS A 389 17.02 -0.15 2.49
N HIS A 390 16.29 -0.32 1.39
CA HIS A 390 15.79 -1.62 0.92
C HIS A 390 16.85 -2.52 0.27
N SER A 391 18.04 -1.99 0.00
CA SER A 391 19.10 -2.74 -0.67
C SER A 391 19.71 -3.80 0.25
N LYS A 392 19.95 -4.99 -0.32
CA LYS A 392 20.64 -6.07 0.38
C LYS A 392 22.18 -5.94 0.39
N ALA A 393 22.73 -4.84 -0.12
CA ALA A 393 24.17 -4.65 -0.11
C ALA A 393 24.67 -4.47 1.33
N PRO A 394 25.78 -5.12 1.74
CA PRO A 394 26.29 -5.04 3.11
C PRO A 394 26.55 -3.61 3.62
N GLU A 395 26.96 -2.69 2.74
CA GLU A 395 27.17 -1.28 3.11
C GLU A 395 25.87 -0.48 3.36
N HIS A 396 24.71 -1.02 3.00
CA HIS A 396 23.41 -0.36 3.12
C HIS A 396 22.61 -0.87 4.33
N LEU A 397 23.07 -1.93 5.00
CA LEU A 397 22.40 -2.48 6.17
C LEU A 397 22.28 -1.43 7.28
N ASP A 398 21.15 -1.45 7.98
CA ASP A 398 20.85 -0.55 9.10
C ASP A 398 20.94 0.96 8.77
N SER A 399 20.74 1.35 7.50
CA SER A 399 20.82 2.74 7.03
C SER A 399 19.47 3.35 6.62
N ASN A 400 19.41 4.69 6.56
CA ASN A 400 18.31 5.48 5.98
C ASN A 400 16.89 5.08 6.48
N MET A 401 16.70 5.07 7.80
CA MET A 401 15.50 4.60 8.48
C MET A 401 14.37 5.64 8.54
N ALA A 402 14.62 6.92 8.24
CA ALA A 402 13.60 7.95 8.31
C ALA A 402 12.57 7.82 7.19
N GLN A 403 11.34 8.29 7.43
CA GLN A 403 10.26 8.21 6.45
C GLN A 403 10.17 9.50 5.61
N ILE A 404 10.21 10.66 6.26
CA ILE A 404 10.09 11.97 5.61
C ILE A 404 11.41 12.75 5.73
N PHE A 405 11.99 12.80 6.93
CA PHE A 405 13.16 13.65 7.18
C PHE A 405 14.43 12.85 7.47
N SER A 406 15.31 12.73 6.47
CA SER A 406 16.61 12.05 6.60
C SER A 406 17.60 12.73 7.55
N PHE A 407 17.27 13.90 8.12
CA PHE A 407 18.10 14.47 9.18
C PHE A 407 18.14 13.60 10.43
N TRP A 408 17.11 12.77 10.70
CA TRP A 408 17.17 11.81 11.80
C TRP A 408 18.32 10.83 11.61
N ASP A 409 18.45 10.28 10.41
CA ASP A 409 19.55 9.40 10.03
C ASP A 409 20.91 10.10 10.11
N ARG A 410 20.96 11.37 9.72
CA ARG A 410 22.18 12.17 9.85
C ARG A 410 22.58 12.36 11.31
N MET A 411 21.61 12.61 12.19
CA MET A 411 21.85 12.79 13.62
C MET A 411 22.30 11.50 14.30
N THR A 412 21.78 10.34 13.87
CA THR A 412 22.15 9.02 14.41
C THR A 412 23.33 8.37 13.71
N GLY A 413 23.85 8.97 12.63
CA GLY A 413 24.96 8.44 11.85
C GLY A 413 24.57 7.24 10.97
N THR A 414 23.29 7.08 10.65
CA THR A 414 22.74 6.03 9.78
C THR A 414 22.45 6.50 8.35
N LEU A 415 22.77 7.76 8.01
CA LEU A 415 22.56 8.31 6.67
C LEU A 415 23.63 7.78 5.69
N VAL A 416 23.20 7.05 4.67
CA VAL A 416 24.02 6.58 3.56
C VAL A 416 23.58 7.26 2.26
N MET A 417 24.49 8.03 1.67
CA MET A 417 24.24 8.80 0.45
C MET A 417 24.40 7.93 -0.81
N PRO A 418 23.60 8.17 -1.87
CA PRO A 418 23.68 7.40 -3.11
C PRO A 418 25.02 7.59 -3.82
N LYS A 419 25.64 6.49 -4.26
CA LYS A 419 26.82 6.56 -5.14
C LYS A 419 26.39 6.68 -6.59
N LYS A 420 27.13 7.48 -7.37
CA LYS A 420 26.83 7.69 -8.80
C LYS A 420 26.98 6.37 -9.57
N GLY A 421 25.91 5.93 -10.23
CA GLY A 421 25.91 4.72 -11.06
C GLY A 421 25.78 3.41 -10.29
N GLU A 422 25.48 3.49 -8.99
CA GLU A 422 25.20 2.31 -8.16
C GLU A 422 23.94 1.59 -8.63
N THR A 423 24.02 0.26 -8.69
CA THR A 423 22.87 -0.58 -9.02
C THR A 423 22.39 -1.22 -7.72
N LEU A 424 21.15 -0.95 -7.35
CA LEU A 424 20.54 -1.51 -6.15
C LEU A 424 19.94 -2.88 -6.46
N VAL A 425 20.22 -3.84 -5.59
CA VAL A 425 19.57 -5.16 -5.58
C VAL A 425 18.78 -5.26 -4.28
N PHE A 426 17.53 -5.71 -4.40
CA PHE A 426 16.57 -5.82 -3.29
C PHE A 426 16.28 -7.29 -2.95
N GLY A 427 15.45 -7.50 -1.93
CA GLY A 427 15.12 -8.81 -1.38
C GLY A 427 16.00 -9.15 -0.17
N LEU A 428 15.81 -10.35 0.36
CA LEU A 428 16.65 -10.86 1.45
C LEU A 428 17.90 -11.54 0.89
N ASP A 429 18.91 -11.71 1.75
CA ASP A 429 20.09 -12.51 1.43
C ASP A 429 19.74 -13.99 1.22
N ASP A 430 20.60 -14.68 0.46
CA ASP A 430 20.42 -16.09 0.12
C ASP A 430 20.48 -17.03 1.35
N GLU A 431 20.90 -16.51 2.51
CA GLU A 431 20.87 -17.23 3.80
C GLU A 431 19.45 -17.44 4.35
N TYR A 432 18.46 -16.73 3.83
CA TYR A 432 17.06 -16.87 4.26
C TYR A 432 16.34 -17.94 3.41
N ASP A 433 16.12 -19.12 3.99
CA ASP A 433 15.46 -20.26 3.31
C ASP A 433 13.95 -20.08 3.04
N ASP A 434 13.31 -19.03 3.58
CA ASP A 434 11.84 -18.89 3.54
C ASP A 434 11.35 -18.25 2.23
N ASP A 435 10.39 -18.90 1.54
CA ASP A 435 9.76 -18.38 0.32
C ASP A 435 8.70 -17.31 0.63
N TYR A 436 9.15 -16.05 0.80
CA TYR A 436 8.28 -14.88 1.00
C TYR A 436 7.41 -14.51 -0.24
N GLY A 437 7.46 -15.31 -1.31
CA GLY A 437 6.50 -15.30 -2.41
C GLY A 437 5.19 -16.01 -2.09
N LYS A 438 5.05 -16.62 -0.89
CA LYS A 438 3.83 -17.29 -0.43
C LYS A 438 3.18 -16.50 0.72
N LEU A 439 1.89 -16.17 0.58
CA LEU A 439 1.15 -15.42 1.62
C LEU A 439 1.17 -16.09 2.99
N TRP A 440 1.08 -17.42 3.07
CA TRP A 440 1.14 -18.11 4.36
C TRP A 440 2.52 -17.98 5.04
N VAL A 441 3.61 -17.93 4.26
CA VAL A 441 4.96 -17.71 4.79
C VAL A 441 5.02 -16.32 5.41
N ILE A 442 4.58 -15.31 4.66
CA ILE A 442 4.54 -13.91 5.11
C ILE A 442 3.84 -13.74 6.47
N TYR A 443 2.70 -14.40 6.70
CA TYR A 443 1.93 -14.22 7.93
C TYR A 443 2.28 -15.19 9.07
N PHE A 444 2.83 -16.37 8.78
CA PHE A 444 3.04 -17.40 9.79
C PHE A 444 4.51 -17.61 10.16
N MET A 445 5.42 -17.61 9.18
CA MET A 445 6.83 -17.89 9.45
C MET A 445 7.50 -16.87 10.36
N PRO A 446 7.21 -15.54 10.29
CA PRO A 446 7.73 -14.58 11.25
C PRO A 446 7.49 -14.98 12.72
N PHE A 447 6.31 -15.48 13.06
CA PHE A 447 6.02 -15.96 14.42
C PHE A 447 6.88 -17.15 14.83
N VAL A 448 7.05 -18.13 13.92
CA VAL A 448 7.88 -19.31 14.16
C VAL A 448 9.33 -18.91 14.41
N ARG A 449 9.88 -18.04 13.56
CA ARG A 449 11.27 -17.58 13.66
C ARG A 449 11.49 -16.71 14.90
N ALA A 450 10.57 -15.79 15.20
CA ALA A 450 10.61 -14.96 16.40
C ALA A 450 10.57 -15.83 17.68
N PHE A 451 9.72 -16.86 17.71
CA PHE A 451 9.67 -17.80 18.83
C PHE A 451 10.97 -18.60 18.98
N GLN A 452 11.59 -19.03 17.88
CA GLN A 452 12.88 -19.72 17.90
C GLN A 452 13.99 -18.83 18.50
N LEU A 453 14.01 -17.53 18.22
CA LEU A 453 14.95 -16.59 18.82
C LEU A 453 14.78 -16.52 20.34
N VAL A 454 13.54 -16.42 20.82
CA VAL A 454 13.22 -16.41 22.25
C VAL A 454 13.69 -17.70 22.93
N VAL A 455 13.36 -18.86 22.37
CA VAL A 455 13.79 -20.16 22.92
C VAL A 455 15.32 -20.28 22.95
N ARG A 456 16.03 -19.84 21.90
CA ARG A 456 17.50 -19.85 21.87
C ARG A 456 18.10 -18.93 22.93
N ALA A 457 17.51 -17.76 23.16
CA ALA A 457 17.94 -16.85 24.21
C ALA A 457 17.80 -17.48 25.60
N PHE A 458 16.66 -18.13 25.90
CA PHE A 458 16.43 -18.85 27.16
C PHE A 458 17.39 -20.03 27.38
N LYS A 459 17.79 -20.73 26.32
CA LYS A 459 18.75 -21.85 26.43
C LYS A 459 20.19 -21.40 26.67
N ARG A 460 20.54 -20.15 26.31
CA ARG A 460 21.90 -19.61 26.53
C ARG A 460 22.09 -19.04 27.95
N THR A 461 21.00 -18.81 28.68
CA THR A 461 21.01 -18.27 30.04
C THR A 461 20.93 -19.37 31.12
N GLN A 462 20.75 -20.63 30.71
CA GLN A 462 20.94 -21.83 31.53
C GLN A 462 22.35 -22.38 31.29
#